data_AF-A0A952PA21-F1
#
_entry.id   AF-A0A952PA21-F1
#
_cell.length_a   1.000
_cell.length_b   1.000
_cell.length_c   1.000
_cell.angle_alpha   90.00
_cell.angle_beta   90.00
_cell.angle_gamma   90.00
#
_symmetry.space_group_name_H-M   'P 1'
#
loop_
_entity.id
_entity.type
_entity.pdbx_description
1 polymer ?
#
loop_
_entity_poly.entity_id
_entity_poly.type
_entity_poly.pdbx_seq_one_letter_code
_entity_poly.pdbx_strand_id
1 'polypeptide(L)'
;MADIENYDYYNPPSNKWINKDNWWKWLIAGLVFIGAPIYLAVRPDDFTPIVQVLFSLFLFLLAFWLGYTKETERATRQASDKWLPQAESVIYRLLTLHNNVKRFASTAKTSCDKTKCDLPELEKEEMKAVRIKIQTDCEATSQRLTDIAFQLEDAVEDWRRFIAANCTGDECSRIFDAIQERRERLEEEMEERK
;
A
#
# COMPACT_ATOMS: atom_id res chain seq x y z
N MET A 1 3.26 -24.68 -20.13
CA MET A 1 2.51 -24.74 -18.86
C MET A 1 3.00 -23.57 -18.04
N ALA A 2 2.28 -22.45 -18.10
CA ALA A 2 2.58 -21.28 -17.28
C ALA A 2 1.80 -21.48 -15.99
N ASP A 3 2.51 -21.60 -14.88
CA ASP A 3 1.91 -21.60 -13.55
C ASP A 3 1.19 -20.27 -13.39
N ILE A 4 -0.14 -20.34 -13.32
CA ILE A 4 -0.99 -19.25 -12.87
C ILE A 4 -0.73 -19.19 -11.36
N GLU A 5 0.36 -18.51 -10.98
CA GLU A 5 0.58 -18.14 -9.59
C GLU A 5 -0.63 -17.31 -9.16
N ASN A 6 -1.37 -17.89 -8.23
CA ASN A 6 -2.50 -17.29 -7.55
C ASN A 6 -1.95 -16.15 -6.69
N TYR A 7 -1.71 -14.98 -7.30
CA TYR A 7 -1.45 -13.74 -6.60
C TYR A 7 -2.76 -13.33 -5.91
N ASP A 8 -3.00 -13.89 -4.73
CA ASP A 8 -4.09 -13.50 -3.84
C ASP A 8 -3.96 -12.00 -3.54
N TYR A 9 -4.67 -11.21 -4.32
CA TYR A 9 -4.81 -9.78 -4.18
C TYR A 9 -5.35 -9.47 -2.79
N TYR A 10 -4.47 -9.00 -1.89
CA TYR A 10 -4.90 -8.58 -0.56
C TYR A 10 -5.75 -7.30 -0.71
N ASN A 11 -7.07 -7.47 -0.73
CA ASN A 11 -8.05 -6.42 -0.60
C ASN A 11 -8.54 -6.45 0.85
N PRO A 12 -8.03 -5.60 1.76
CA PRO A 12 -8.44 -5.66 3.15
C PRO A 12 -9.95 -5.38 3.24
N PRO A 13 -10.73 -6.26 3.90
CA PRO A 13 -12.17 -6.08 3.99
C PRO A 13 -12.50 -4.77 4.71
N SER A 14 -13.23 -3.88 4.02
CA SER A 14 -13.58 -2.51 4.43
C SER A 14 -14.39 -2.40 5.72
N ASN A 15 -14.80 -3.52 6.32
CA ASN A 15 -15.74 -3.57 7.44
C ASN A 15 -15.09 -3.78 8.82
N LYS A 16 -13.76 -3.94 8.91
CA LYS A 16 -13.04 -4.20 10.19
C LYS A 16 -12.46 -2.95 10.88
N TRP A 17 -12.90 -1.75 10.51
CA TRP A 17 -12.41 -0.50 11.10
C TRP A 17 -13.21 0.02 12.29
N ILE A 18 -14.31 -0.66 12.67
CA ILE A 18 -15.05 -0.32 13.89
C ILE A 18 -14.32 -0.93 15.10
N ASN A 19 -13.26 -0.24 15.50
CA ASN A 19 -12.78 0.02 16.87
C ASN A 19 -13.44 -0.81 17.99
N LYS A 20 -13.28 -2.14 17.96
CA LYS A 20 -13.85 -3.05 18.98
C LYS A 20 -13.16 -2.90 20.34
N ASP A 21 -11.99 -2.26 20.38
CA ASP A 21 -11.11 -2.22 21.56
C ASP A 21 -11.39 -1.09 22.56
N ASN A 22 -12.36 -0.20 22.30
CA ASN A 22 -12.62 0.97 23.15
C ASN A 22 -14.06 1.07 23.71
N TRP A 23 -14.91 0.05 23.54
CA TRP A 23 -16.33 0.10 23.95
C TRP A 23 -16.52 0.26 25.47
N TRP A 24 -15.66 -0.34 26.28
CA TRP A 24 -15.71 -0.28 27.74
C TRP A 24 -15.44 1.15 28.28
N LYS A 25 -14.63 1.95 27.58
CA LYS A 25 -14.33 3.34 27.97
C LYS A 25 -15.59 4.23 27.84
N TRP A 26 -16.37 4.02 26.79
CA TRP A 26 -17.66 4.69 26.59
C TRP A 26 -18.70 4.24 27.62
N LEU A 27 -18.65 2.99 28.05
CA LEU A 27 -19.51 2.44 29.09
C LEU A 27 -19.22 3.09 30.46
N ILE A 28 -17.94 3.24 30.82
CA ILE A 28 -17.52 3.94 32.05
C ILE A 28 -17.91 5.41 31.99
N ALA A 29 -17.65 6.08 30.85
CA ALA A 29 -18.06 7.47 30.67
C ALA A 29 -19.58 7.64 30.82
N GLY A 30 -20.38 6.74 30.21
CA GLY A 30 -21.83 6.72 30.37
C GLY A 30 -22.28 6.48 31.81
N LEU A 31 -21.64 5.56 32.52
CA LEU A 31 -21.93 5.27 33.92
C LEU A 31 -21.65 6.47 34.83
N VAL A 32 -20.58 7.23 34.58
CA VAL A 32 -20.26 8.43 35.36
C VAL A 32 -21.20 9.58 35.01
N PHE A 33 -21.50 9.81 33.72
CA PHE A 33 -22.37 10.91 33.29
C PHE A 33 -23.86 10.71 33.61
N ILE A 34 -24.33 9.46 33.65
CA ILE A 34 -25.74 9.13 33.92
C ILE A 34 -25.90 8.69 35.38
N GLY A 35 -25.03 7.82 35.87
CA GLY A 35 -25.12 7.25 37.21
C GLY A 35 -24.81 8.25 38.33
N ALA A 36 -23.80 9.12 38.18
CA ALA A 36 -23.47 10.08 39.22
C ALA A 36 -24.60 11.11 39.48
N PRO A 37 -25.23 11.74 38.47
CA PRO A 37 -26.35 12.64 38.71
C PRO A 37 -27.59 11.93 39.26
N ILE A 38 -27.89 10.70 38.82
CA ILE A 38 -29.02 9.92 39.37
C ILE A 38 -28.77 9.56 40.84
N TYR A 39 -27.55 9.13 41.17
CA TYR A 39 -27.18 8.79 42.55
C TYR A 39 -27.27 10.01 43.47
N LEU A 40 -26.72 11.15 43.04
CA LEU A 40 -26.76 12.41 43.79
C LEU A 40 -28.17 12.99 43.92
N ALA A 41 -29.06 12.74 42.95
CA ALA A 41 -30.47 13.15 43.04
C ALA A 41 -31.24 12.33 44.10
N VAL A 42 -30.85 11.08 44.36
CA VAL A 42 -31.46 10.21 45.38
C VAL A 42 -30.85 10.44 46.77
N ARG A 43 -29.56 10.81 46.85
CA ARG A 43 -28.81 11.04 48.09
C ARG A 43 -28.09 12.39 48.05
N PRO A 44 -28.80 13.51 48.28
CA PRO A 44 -28.21 14.85 48.18
C PRO A 44 -27.19 15.17 49.29
N ASP A 45 -27.28 14.51 50.44
CA ASP A 45 -26.38 14.74 51.58
C ASP A 45 -24.94 14.26 51.33
N ASP A 46 -24.73 13.38 50.34
CA ASP A 46 -23.40 12.89 49.94
C ASP A 46 -22.64 13.89 49.04
N PHE A 47 -23.28 15.01 48.64
CA PHE A 47 -22.65 16.05 47.83
C PHE A 47 -21.67 16.88 48.68
N THR A 48 -20.45 16.37 48.80
CA THR A 48 -19.36 17.07 49.48
C THR A 48 -18.50 17.87 48.50
N PRO A 49 -17.82 18.94 48.94
CA PRO A 49 -16.90 19.70 48.09
C PRO A 49 -15.77 18.83 47.49
N ILE A 50 -15.42 17.72 48.16
CA ILE A 50 -14.45 16.74 47.64
C ILE A 50 -15.00 16.03 46.39
N VAL A 51 -16.27 15.61 46.41
CA VAL A 51 -16.93 14.98 45.25
C VAL A 51 -16.99 15.95 44.06
N GLN A 52 -17.27 17.24 44.32
CA GLN A 52 -17.26 18.27 43.30
C GLN A 52 -15.87 18.42 42.64
N VAL A 53 -14.79 18.47 43.44
CA VAL A 53 -13.42 18.56 42.91
C VAL A 53 -13.05 17.32 42.09
N LEU A 54 -13.38 16.11 42.56
CA LEU A 54 -13.13 14.87 41.82
C LEU A 54 -13.89 14.83 40.49
N PHE A 55 -15.14 15.28 40.47
CA PHE A 55 -15.93 15.34 39.25
C PHE A 55 -15.36 16.36 38.26
N SER A 56 -14.96 17.55 38.72
CA SER A 56 -14.30 18.55 37.88
C SER A 56 -12.97 18.05 37.31
N LEU A 57 -12.16 17.34 38.10
CA LEU A 57 -10.90 16.75 37.65
C LEU A 57 -11.13 15.63 36.63
N PHE A 58 -12.14 14.78 36.85
CA PHE A 58 -12.53 13.76 35.88
C PHE A 58 -12.98 14.37 34.54
N LEU A 59 -13.85 15.39 34.58
CA LEU A 59 -14.29 16.10 33.38
C LEU A 59 -13.13 16.77 32.65
N PHE A 60 -12.18 17.36 33.39
CA PHE A 60 -10.97 17.92 32.81
C PHE A 60 -10.13 16.87 32.11
N LEU A 61 -9.88 15.72 32.74
CA LEU A 61 -9.13 14.61 32.13
C LEU A 61 -9.85 14.07 30.89
N LEU A 62 -11.17 13.96 30.92
CA LEU A 62 -11.97 13.50 29.80
C LEU A 62 -11.94 14.51 28.63
N ALA A 63 -12.08 15.81 28.92
CA ALA A 63 -11.96 16.87 27.92
C ALA A 63 -10.55 16.92 27.31
N PHE A 64 -9.51 16.80 28.15
CA PHE A 64 -8.13 16.70 27.69
C PHE A 64 -7.91 15.48 26.79
N TRP A 65 -8.43 14.32 27.20
CA TRP A 65 -8.30 13.09 26.43
C TRP A 65 -9.02 13.17 25.08
N LEU A 66 -10.27 13.65 25.05
CA LEU A 66 -11.00 13.88 23.80
C LEU A 66 -10.28 14.88 22.90
N GLY A 67 -9.82 16.00 23.47
CA GLY A 67 -9.04 17.00 22.75
C GLY A 67 -7.78 16.40 22.13
N TYR A 68 -7.00 15.65 22.91
CA TYR A 68 -5.79 14.98 22.45
C TYR A 68 -6.08 13.99 21.31
N THR A 69 -7.10 13.13 21.45
CA THR A 69 -7.46 12.17 20.39
C THR A 69 -7.84 12.86 19.09
N LYS A 70 -8.60 13.96 19.17
CA LYS A 70 -9.03 14.72 18.00
C LYS A 70 -7.87 15.43 17.31
N GLU A 71 -6.94 16.00 18.06
CA GLU A 71 -5.73 16.61 17.49
C GLU A 71 -4.82 15.56 16.86
N THR A 72 -4.66 14.39 17.47
CA THR A 72 -3.88 13.30 16.87
C THR A 72 -4.51 12.80 15.57
N GLU A 73 -5.82 12.60 15.52
CA GLU A 73 -6.55 12.18 14.31
C GLU A 73 -6.48 13.26 13.22
N ARG A 74 -6.52 14.54 13.59
CA ARG A 74 -6.36 15.65 12.64
C ARG A 74 -4.94 15.70 12.09
N ALA A 75 -3.93 15.52 12.94
CA ALA A 75 -2.53 15.51 12.54
C ALA A 75 -2.22 14.32 11.61
N THR A 76 -2.76 13.13 11.89
CA THR A 76 -2.60 11.97 11.02
C THR A 76 -3.29 12.18 9.68
N ARG A 77 -4.53 12.71 9.66
CA ARG A 77 -5.22 13.06 8.41
C ARG A 77 -4.43 14.07 7.58
N GLN A 78 -3.97 15.17 8.19
CA GLN A 78 -3.18 16.18 7.48
C GLN A 78 -1.83 15.65 6.97
N ALA A 79 -1.25 14.66 7.65
CA ALA A 79 -0.08 13.96 7.13
C ALA A 79 -0.50 13.11 5.93
N SER A 80 -1.47 12.21 6.07
CA SER A 80 -1.96 11.34 5.00
C SER A 80 -2.34 12.10 3.74
N ASP A 81 -3.05 13.23 3.86
CA ASP A 81 -3.46 14.08 2.72
C ASP A 81 -2.27 14.57 1.87
N LYS A 82 -1.07 14.68 2.46
CA LYS A 82 0.15 15.08 1.76
C LYS A 82 0.87 13.90 1.12
N TRP A 83 0.94 12.77 1.81
CA TRP A 83 1.73 11.61 1.38
C TRP A 83 0.99 10.71 0.39
N LEU A 84 -0.34 10.58 0.51
CA LEU A 84 -1.15 9.73 -0.36
C LEU A 84 -1.04 10.07 -1.86
N PRO A 85 -1.22 11.33 -2.31
CA PRO A 85 -1.10 11.66 -3.73
C PRO A 85 0.34 11.45 -4.25
N GLN A 86 1.34 11.63 -3.38
CA GLN A 86 2.72 11.37 -3.74
C GLN A 86 3.00 9.87 -3.91
N ALA A 87 2.46 9.03 -3.01
CA ALA A 87 2.55 7.59 -3.09
C ALA A 87 1.85 7.05 -4.35
N GLU A 88 0.65 7.55 -4.68
CA GLU A 88 -0.06 7.22 -5.92
C GLU A 88 0.80 7.53 -7.17
N SER A 89 1.38 8.73 -7.22
CA SER A 89 2.26 9.12 -8.34
C SER A 89 3.50 8.22 -8.47
N VAL A 90 4.08 7.80 -7.34
CA VAL A 90 5.22 6.87 -7.32
C VAL A 90 4.81 5.51 -7.85
N ILE A 91 3.68 4.95 -7.41
CA ILE A 91 3.16 3.67 -7.92
C ILE A 91 2.97 3.72 -9.43
N TYR A 92 2.34 4.77 -9.98
CA TYR A 92 2.16 4.87 -11.43
C TYR A 92 3.47 4.92 -12.22
N ARG A 93 4.49 5.61 -11.69
CA ARG A 93 5.81 5.64 -12.29
C ARG A 93 6.48 4.28 -12.23
N LEU A 94 6.39 3.59 -11.09
CA LEU A 94 6.94 2.25 -10.91
C LEU A 94 6.27 1.24 -11.83
N LEU A 95 4.94 1.25 -11.96
CA LEU A 95 4.19 0.39 -12.90
C LEU A 95 4.63 0.62 -14.34
N THR A 96 4.77 1.89 -14.75
CA THR A 96 5.24 2.22 -16.10
C THR A 96 6.67 1.75 -16.33
N LEU A 97 7.55 1.92 -15.33
CA LEU A 97 8.95 1.50 -15.41
C LEU A 97 9.07 -0.02 -15.44
N HIS A 98 8.32 -0.72 -14.59
CA HIS A 98 8.20 -2.18 -14.59
C HIS A 98 7.80 -2.68 -15.97
N ASN A 99 6.77 -2.08 -16.59
CA ASN A 99 6.33 -2.46 -17.92
C ASN A 99 7.43 -2.26 -18.99
N ASN A 100 8.11 -1.11 -18.95
CA ASN A 100 9.21 -0.83 -19.87
C ASN A 100 10.39 -1.80 -19.71
N VAL A 101 10.76 -2.14 -18.47
CA VAL A 101 11.84 -3.10 -18.20
C VAL A 101 11.45 -4.50 -18.66
N LYS A 102 10.21 -4.95 -18.38
CA LYS A 102 9.68 -6.23 -18.85
C LYS A 102 9.70 -6.30 -20.38
N ARG A 103 9.34 -5.19 -21.04
CA ARG A 103 9.43 -5.05 -22.50
C ARG A 103 10.88 -5.14 -22.99
N PHE A 104 11.83 -4.47 -22.34
CA PHE A 104 13.25 -4.54 -22.71
C PHE A 104 13.83 -5.93 -22.48
N ALA A 105 13.44 -6.64 -21.41
CA ALA A 105 13.85 -8.01 -21.16
C ALA A 105 13.41 -8.96 -22.28
N SER A 106 12.14 -8.84 -22.71
CA SER A 106 11.57 -9.60 -23.83
C SER A 106 12.23 -9.25 -25.16
N THR A 107 12.43 -7.96 -25.43
CA THR A 107 13.08 -7.47 -26.65
C THR A 107 14.54 -7.94 -26.72
N ALA A 108 15.29 -7.86 -25.61
CA ALA A 108 16.66 -8.35 -25.55
C ALA A 108 16.73 -9.85 -25.87
N LYS A 109 15.84 -10.65 -25.28
CA LYS A 109 15.76 -12.09 -25.54
C LYS A 109 15.52 -12.39 -27.03
N THR A 110 14.54 -11.73 -27.64
CA THR A 110 14.19 -11.92 -29.07
C THR A 110 15.26 -11.39 -30.03
N SER A 111 15.89 -10.25 -29.73
CA SER A 111 16.98 -9.70 -30.53
C SER A 111 18.20 -10.62 -30.57
N CYS A 112 18.45 -11.37 -29.51
CA CYS A 112 19.60 -12.29 -29.47
C CYS A 112 19.40 -13.55 -30.30
N ASP A 113 18.16 -14.01 -30.45
CA ASP A 113 17.81 -15.04 -31.41
C ASP A 113 17.97 -14.54 -32.86
N LYS A 114 17.60 -13.27 -33.12
CA LYS A 114 17.73 -12.64 -34.45
C LYS A 114 19.16 -12.25 -34.83
N THR A 115 20.04 -12.02 -33.85
CA THR A 115 21.46 -11.65 -34.12
C THR A 115 22.19 -12.77 -34.89
N LYS A 116 21.75 -14.02 -34.75
CA LYS A 116 22.24 -15.15 -35.55
C LYS A 116 21.87 -15.03 -37.03
N CYS A 117 20.75 -14.39 -37.35
CA CYS A 117 20.26 -14.20 -38.72
C CYS A 117 20.92 -13.00 -39.44
N ASP A 118 21.24 -11.93 -38.70
CA ASP A 118 21.78 -10.69 -39.28
C ASP A 118 23.29 -10.75 -39.56
N LEU A 119 24.01 -11.68 -38.93
CA LEU A 119 25.46 -11.84 -39.08
C LEU A 119 25.83 -13.29 -39.42
N PRO A 120 25.75 -13.70 -40.70
CA PRO A 120 26.08 -15.07 -41.12
C PRO A 120 27.56 -15.44 -40.88
N GLU A 121 28.44 -14.46 -40.71
CA GLU A 121 29.85 -14.68 -40.35
C GLU A 121 30.03 -15.28 -38.96
N LEU A 122 29.04 -15.14 -38.06
CA LEU A 122 29.05 -15.76 -36.73
C LEU A 122 28.76 -17.27 -36.75
N GLU A 123 28.29 -17.82 -37.87
CA GLU A 123 28.08 -19.27 -38.01
C GLU A 123 29.37 -20.04 -38.27
N LYS A 124 30.43 -19.36 -38.73
CA LYS A 124 31.74 -19.95 -38.99
C LYS A 124 32.34 -20.51 -37.68
N GLU A 125 32.97 -21.67 -37.74
CA GLU A 125 33.62 -22.32 -36.58
C GLU A 125 34.67 -21.40 -35.91
N GLU A 126 35.34 -20.55 -36.72
CA GLU A 126 36.32 -19.56 -36.26
C GLU A 126 35.72 -18.51 -35.29
N MET A 127 34.42 -18.22 -35.42
CA MET A 127 33.71 -17.20 -34.63
C MET A 127 32.87 -17.82 -33.50
N LYS A 128 33.05 -19.11 -33.22
CA LYS A 128 32.29 -19.85 -32.19
C LYS A 128 32.43 -19.24 -30.80
N ALA A 129 33.63 -18.77 -30.42
CA ALA A 129 33.86 -18.11 -29.13
C ALA A 129 33.09 -16.78 -29.02
N VAL A 130 33.02 -16.00 -30.10
CA VAL A 130 32.28 -14.73 -30.16
C VAL A 130 30.77 -14.98 -30.05
N ARG A 131 30.26 -15.99 -30.76
CA ARG A 131 28.87 -16.42 -30.68
C ARG A 131 28.47 -16.83 -29.26
N ILE A 132 29.29 -17.67 -28.61
CA ILE A 132 29.05 -18.08 -27.22
C ILE A 132 29.03 -16.85 -26.31
N LYS A 133 30.02 -15.95 -26.45
CA LYS A 133 30.07 -14.73 -25.63
C LYS A 133 28.84 -13.84 -25.81
N ILE A 134 28.42 -13.56 -27.05
CA ILE A 134 27.23 -12.75 -27.32
C ILE A 134 25.97 -13.41 -26.75
N GLN A 135 25.83 -14.72 -26.91
CA GLN A 135 24.70 -15.45 -26.34
C GLN A 135 24.70 -15.37 -24.81
N THR A 136 25.84 -15.61 -24.16
CA THR A 136 25.96 -15.51 -22.70
C THR A 136 25.72 -14.10 -22.19
N ASP A 137 26.30 -13.07 -22.83
CA ASP A 137 26.10 -11.67 -22.45
C ASP A 137 24.62 -11.26 -22.60
N CYS A 138 23.94 -11.80 -23.62
CA CYS A 138 22.52 -11.53 -23.80
C CYS A 138 21.62 -12.24 -22.79
N GLU A 139 21.83 -13.53 -22.56
CA GLU A 139 21.10 -14.29 -21.54
C GLU A 139 21.26 -13.63 -20.16
N ALA A 140 22.49 -13.25 -19.81
CA ALA A 140 22.78 -12.53 -18.57
C ALA A 140 22.07 -11.15 -18.52
N THR A 141 22.02 -10.41 -19.62
CA THR A 141 21.35 -9.11 -19.68
C THR A 141 19.83 -9.25 -19.57
N SER A 142 19.23 -10.22 -20.27
CA SER A 142 17.79 -10.52 -20.18
C SER A 142 17.41 -10.92 -18.77
N GLN A 143 18.19 -11.80 -18.13
CA GLN A 143 17.97 -12.22 -16.75
C GLN A 143 18.05 -11.05 -15.77
N ARG A 144 19.08 -10.19 -15.88
CA ARG A 144 19.19 -8.98 -15.03
C ARG A 144 18.00 -8.04 -15.20
N LEU A 145 17.50 -7.85 -16.42
CA LEU A 145 16.32 -7.02 -16.65
C LEU A 145 15.06 -7.66 -16.04
N THR A 146 14.93 -8.97 -16.12
CA THR A 146 13.84 -9.70 -15.43
C THR A 146 13.93 -9.56 -13.91
N ASP A 147 15.13 -9.64 -13.32
CA ASP A 147 15.33 -9.45 -11.88
C ASP A 147 14.94 -8.02 -11.45
N ILE A 148 15.30 -7.00 -12.25
CA ILE A 148 14.88 -5.61 -12.01
C ILE A 148 13.35 -5.50 -12.11
N ALA A 149 12.72 -6.18 -13.05
CA ALA A 149 11.26 -6.18 -13.18
C ALA A 149 10.59 -6.70 -11.89
N PHE A 150 11.09 -7.81 -11.33
CA PHE A 150 10.59 -8.34 -10.05
C PHE A 150 10.81 -7.36 -8.89
N GLN A 151 11.98 -6.75 -8.77
CA GLN A 151 12.24 -5.76 -7.71
C GLN A 151 11.31 -4.54 -7.80
N LEU A 152 10.91 -4.14 -9.00
CA LEU A 152 9.97 -3.04 -9.19
C LEU A 152 8.55 -3.43 -8.79
N GLU A 153 8.16 -4.68 -9.04
CA GLU A 153 6.86 -5.20 -8.60
C GLU A 153 6.78 -5.27 -7.07
N ASP A 154 7.84 -5.75 -6.41
CA ASP A 154 7.93 -5.73 -4.94
C ASP A 154 7.84 -4.29 -4.39
N ALA A 155 8.51 -3.34 -5.04
CA ALA A 155 8.44 -1.93 -4.65
C ALA A 155 7.02 -1.36 -4.82
N VAL A 156 6.29 -1.73 -5.89
CA VAL A 156 4.88 -1.35 -6.07
C VAL A 156 4.03 -1.88 -4.91
N GLU A 157 4.25 -3.13 -4.51
CA GLU A 157 3.50 -3.76 -3.41
C GLU A 157 3.80 -3.10 -2.05
N ASP A 158 5.05 -2.71 -1.78
CA ASP A 158 5.39 -1.98 -0.56
C ASP A 158 4.70 -0.61 -0.49
N TRP A 159 4.63 0.12 -1.62
CA TRP A 159 3.88 1.37 -1.69
C TRP A 159 2.38 1.15 -1.56
N ARG A 160 1.86 0.05 -2.10
CA ARG A 160 0.45 -0.34 -1.97
C ARG A 160 0.10 -0.61 -0.50
N ARG A 161 0.96 -1.31 0.25
CA ARG A 161 0.81 -1.53 1.69
C ARG A 161 0.89 -0.24 2.48
N PHE A 162 1.80 0.67 2.10
CA PHE A 162 1.90 2.00 2.70
C PHE A 162 0.59 2.78 2.52
N ILE A 163 -0.02 2.79 1.33
CA ILE A 163 -1.31 3.45 1.08
C ILE A 163 -2.40 2.78 1.91
N ALA A 164 -2.49 1.44 1.93
CA ALA A 164 -3.48 0.71 2.71
C ALA A 164 -3.43 1.04 4.21
N ALA A 165 -2.24 1.27 4.76
CA ALA A 165 -2.05 1.59 6.17
C ALA A 165 -2.38 3.06 6.52
N ASN A 166 -2.34 3.97 5.55
CA ASN A 166 -2.46 5.42 5.79
C ASN A 166 -3.72 6.06 5.18
N CYS A 167 -4.42 5.36 4.28
CA CYS A 167 -5.67 5.83 3.71
C CYS A 167 -6.85 5.62 4.68
N THR A 168 -7.90 6.43 4.54
CA THR A 168 -9.17 6.22 5.25
C THR A 168 -10.35 6.58 4.35
N GLY A 169 -11.42 5.77 4.36
CA GLY A 169 -12.66 6.07 3.65
C GLY A 169 -12.59 5.82 2.13
N ASP A 170 -13.48 6.51 1.39
CA ASP A 170 -13.73 6.30 -0.04
C ASP A 170 -12.56 6.71 -0.96
N GLU A 171 -11.66 7.56 -0.47
CA GLU A 171 -10.46 7.92 -1.21
C GLU A 171 -9.55 6.72 -1.46
N CYS A 172 -9.55 5.78 -0.51
CA CYS A 172 -8.72 4.59 -0.59
C CYS A 172 -9.16 3.67 -1.74
N SER A 173 -10.46 3.37 -1.81
CA SER A 173 -11.01 2.54 -2.89
C SER A 173 -10.74 3.17 -4.25
N ARG A 174 -10.92 4.49 -4.38
CA ARG A 174 -10.62 5.21 -5.62
C ARG A 174 -9.16 5.05 -6.08
N ILE A 175 -8.20 5.15 -5.16
CA ILE A 175 -6.78 4.99 -5.48
C ILE A 175 -6.49 3.53 -5.89
N PHE A 176 -7.06 2.56 -5.16
CA PHE A 176 -6.88 1.14 -5.47
C PHE A 176 -7.47 0.76 -6.84
N ASP A 177 -8.68 1.23 -7.16
CA ASP A 177 -9.33 0.98 -8.44
C ASP A 177 -8.52 1.58 -9.60
N ALA A 178 -8.00 2.79 -9.43
CA ALA A 178 -7.19 3.45 -10.46
C ALA A 178 -5.84 2.76 -10.69
N ILE A 179 -5.20 2.26 -9.62
CA ILE A 179 -3.97 1.44 -9.72
C ILE A 179 -4.26 0.14 -10.48
N GLN A 180 -5.38 -0.51 -10.18
CA GLN A 180 -5.78 -1.76 -10.81
C GLN A 180 -6.05 -1.56 -12.31
N GLU A 181 -6.86 -0.57 -12.67
CA GLU A 181 -7.17 -0.23 -14.06
C GLU A 181 -5.89 0.07 -14.86
N ARG A 182 -4.93 0.76 -14.24
CA ARG A 182 -3.64 1.07 -14.88
C ARG A 182 -2.82 -0.19 -15.13
N ARG A 183 -2.82 -1.14 -14.20
CA ARG A 183 -2.09 -2.40 -14.33
C ARG A 183 -2.67 -3.26 -15.44
N GLU A 184 -3.98 -3.42 -15.46
CA GLU A 184 -4.70 -4.15 -16.51
C GLU A 184 -4.41 -3.57 -17.89
N ARG A 185 -4.49 -2.24 -18.05
CA ARG A 185 -4.16 -1.57 -19.31
C ARG A 185 -2.71 -1.84 -19.77
N LEU A 186 -1.75 -1.81 -18.84
CA LEU A 186 -0.34 -2.07 -19.18
C LEU A 186 -0.09 -3.54 -19.53
N GLU A 187 -0.84 -4.46 -18.92
CA GLU A 187 -0.82 -5.89 -19.26
C GLU A 187 -1.41 -6.13 -20.66
N GLU A 188 -2.54 -5.50 -21.00
CA GLU A 188 -3.14 -5.53 -22.34
C GLU A 188 -2.16 -5.00 -23.40
N GLU A 189 -1.52 -3.84 -23.16
CA GLU A 189 -0.52 -3.25 -24.07
C GLU A 189 0.68 -4.19 -24.35
N MET A 190 1.00 -5.06 -23.39
CA MET A 190 2.06 -6.06 -23.53
C MET A 190 1.62 -7.30 -24.29
N GLU A 191 0.35 -7.70 -24.16
CA GLU A 191 -0.21 -8.84 -24.88
C GLU A 191 -0.43 -8.54 -26.36
N GLU A 192 -0.95 -7.35 -26.69
CA GLU A 192 -1.17 -6.92 -28.08
C GLU A 192 0.12 -6.83 -28.92
N ARG A 193 1.29 -6.76 -28.27
CA ARG A 193 2.60 -6.60 -28.95
C ARG A 193 3.44 -7.88 -29.00
N LYS A 194 2.98 -8.99 -28.42
CA LYS A 194 3.62 -10.30 -28.56
C LYS A 194 3.24 -10.96 -29.88
#